data_AF-A0A6A1WHL5-F1
#
_entry.id   AF-A0A6A1WHL5-F1
#
_cell.length_a   1.000
_cell.length_b   1.000
_cell.length_c   1.000
_cell.angle_alpha   90.00
_cell.angle_beta   90.00
_cell.angle_gamma   90.00
#
_symmetry.space_group_name_H-M   'P 1'
#
loop_
_entity.id
_entity.type
_entity.pdbx_description
1 polymer ?
#
loop_
_entity_poly.entity_id
_entity_poly.type
_entity_poly.pdbx_seq_one_letter_code
_entity_poly.pdbx_strand_id
1 'polypeptide(L)'
;MVGPMRPQFVLFGSSIVQFSYGNEGWGSILADIYARKADILLRGYSGWTSRHALQVLDQVFPKDAVVQPSLVIAYFGGNDSIRPHPSGLGPHVPLPEYIENMRKIAIHLKSLSEKTSIIFLSAPPVHEEKIRETFSDSAAELRTNESCRIYAEACLELCREMDVKGIDLWTTLQEKDGWQTACFTDGIHLSAEGSKIVVKEILKVLREADWEPSLHWKSMPTEFEHVLRNYPDMRSSGGADPASVCVDRKLRGLTQIAPECRIFKVHQQLRKINEASYEPALLAIGPYHQGKDGLALMEEQKLRYLQSMLNRRNENSVEKYIMALRELEERARSCYAECFNLNTDEFVEMILLDGQSSCNSIQNIEHLLSLVHRAAFSSIVEIEMAGKAVLTIKELKSMPFATRKDLTSMPCATELQEAGVKFKILEGGNNLINIKFTNGIMEIPPLFIRDITEAFLHNLVAYEQYNRDKDLRVTDYVMFMDCLIKSPKDVEAKLLRQSLGFDLFSYWSLRRAASTSSASDASHGGVASAELEVGGNSHMCFCGLKARMRTSKTEGNPGRRFFGCPRFSNSSSRHLARNFFEWIDPPFSSRGEDIIASMEEKIKTMEVKIKSMEEEMKIMDEKMKIMKEELT
;
A
#
# COMPACT_ATOMS: atom_id res chain seq x y z
N MET A 1 22.24 -16.49 -34.29
CA MET A 1 21.40 -17.57 -33.73
C MET A 1 20.60 -18.18 -34.87
N VAL A 2 20.44 -19.51 -34.90
CA VAL A 2 19.90 -20.31 -36.03
C VAL A 2 18.56 -20.99 -35.66
N GLY A 3 17.83 -20.44 -34.69
CA GLY A 3 16.51 -20.93 -34.29
C GLY A 3 15.43 -20.59 -35.34
N PRO A 4 14.20 -21.13 -35.20
CA PRO A 4 13.10 -20.77 -36.07
C PRO A 4 12.88 -19.25 -36.04
N MET A 5 12.72 -18.67 -37.22
CA MET A 5 12.57 -17.23 -37.35
C MET A 5 11.19 -16.79 -36.85
N ARG A 6 11.17 -15.83 -35.93
CA ARG A 6 9.94 -15.19 -35.47
C ARG A 6 9.68 -13.91 -36.28
N PRO A 7 8.41 -13.50 -36.40
CA PRO A 7 8.06 -12.15 -36.85
C PRO A 7 8.87 -11.10 -36.08
N GLN A 8 9.40 -10.11 -36.80
CA GLN A 8 10.20 -9.03 -36.22
C GLN A 8 9.36 -7.77 -36.10
N PHE A 9 9.27 -7.22 -34.89
CA PHE A 9 8.63 -5.94 -34.61
C PHE A 9 9.72 -4.92 -34.30
N VAL A 10 9.91 -3.95 -35.17
CA VAL A 10 10.99 -2.96 -35.04
C VAL A 10 10.43 -1.67 -34.41
N LEU A 11 11.05 -1.24 -33.32
CA LEU A 11 10.79 0.05 -32.69
C LEU A 11 11.80 1.05 -33.23
N PHE A 12 11.37 2.03 -34.03
CA PHE A 12 12.24 2.97 -34.71
C PHE A 12 11.95 4.41 -34.29
N GLY A 13 12.93 5.15 -33.81
CA GLY A 13 12.66 6.54 -33.43
C GLY A 13 13.76 7.22 -32.66
N SER A 14 13.37 8.29 -31.95
CA SER A 14 14.30 9.09 -31.15
C SER A 14 14.45 8.56 -29.70
N SER A 15 14.71 9.45 -28.74
CA SER A 15 15.00 9.12 -27.34
C SER A 15 13.89 8.34 -26.62
N ILE A 16 12.60 8.64 -26.88
CA ILE A 16 11.47 7.87 -26.31
C ILE A 16 11.49 6.40 -26.75
N VAL A 17 11.97 6.13 -27.97
CA VAL A 17 12.20 4.76 -28.44
C VAL A 17 13.46 4.20 -27.80
N GLN A 18 14.57 4.95 -27.77
CA GLN A 18 15.83 4.47 -27.18
C GLN A 18 15.67 4.03 -25.71
N PHE A 19 14.91 4.80 -24.92
CA PHE A 19 14.68 4.52 -23.51
C PHE A 19 13.48 3.58 -23.26
N SER A 20 12.86 3.04 -24.31
CA SER A 20 11.71 2.12 -24.19
C SER A 20 12.04 0.80 -23.49
N TYR A 21 13.32 0.44 -23.37
CA TYR A 21 13.79 -0.74 -22.62
C TYR A 21 14.29 -0.42 -21.20
N GLY A 22 14.12 0.83 -20.74
CA GLY A 22 14.32 1.17 -19.34
C GLY A 22 13.40 0.38 -18.40
N ASN A 23 13.57 0.58 -17.09
CA ASN A 23 12.73 -0.08 -16.09
C ASN A 23 11.23 0.21 -16.34
N GLU A 24 10.43 -0.83 -16.53
CA GLU A 24 9.01 -0.75 -16.95
C GLU A 24 8.75 0.11 -18.20
N GLY A 25 9.73 0.22 -19.11
CA GLY A 25 9.58 0.90 -20.39
C GLY A 25 8.65 0.15 -21.37
N TRP A 26 8.01 0.88 -22.29
CA TRP A 26 7.01 0.31 -23.18
C TRP A 26 7.57 -0.76 -24.14
N GLY A 27 8.83 -0.67 -24.53
CA GLY A 27 9.52 -1.66 -25.36
C GLY A 27 9.82 -2.95 -24.60
N SER A 28 10.23 -2.85 -23.33
CA SER A 28 10.44 -4.04 -22.47
C SER A 28 9.12 -4.74 -22.14
N ILE A 29 8.04 -3.98 -21.90
CA ILE A 29 6.70 -4.55 -21.72
C ILE A 29 6.22 -5.28 -22.99
N LEU A 30 6.42 -4.71 -24.19
CA LEU A 30 6.08 -5.40 -25.43
C LEU A 30 6.91 -6.68 -25.61
N ALA A 31 8.20 -6.66 -25.28
CA ALA A 31 9.06 -7.84 -25.37
C ALA A 31 8.57 -8.98 -24.45
N ASP A 32 8.09 -8.66 -23.25
CA ASP A 32 7.47 -9.62 -22.33
C ASP A 32 6.17 -10.20 -22.92
N ILE A 33 5.26 -9.35 -23.40
CA ILE A 33 3.97 -9.77 -23.98
C ILE A 33 4.16 -10.69 -25.20
N TYR A 34 5.16 -10.41 -26.03
CA TYR A 34 5.45 -11.16 -27.26
C TYR A 34 6.49 -12.27 -27.06
N ALA A 35 6.83 -12.62 -25.82
CA ALA A 35 7.75 -13.71 -25.52
C ALA A 35 7.34 -15.00 -26.25
N ARG A 36 8.28 -15.60 -26.99
CA ARG A 36 8.09 -16.78 -27.85
C ARG A 36 7.07 -16.59 -28.99
N LYS A 37 6.78 -15.35 -29.40
CA LYS A 37 5.84 -15.03 -30.50
C LYS A 37 6.45 -14.12 -31.54
N ALA A 38 7.07 -13.03 -31.12
CA ALA A 38 7.74 -12.07 -32.00
C ALA A 38 9.02 -11.56 -31.32
N ASP A 39 10.01 -11.18 -32.12
CA ASP A 39 11.21 -10.52 -31.62
C ASP A 39 11.02 -9.00 -31.70
N ILE A 40 11.14 -8.32 -30.56
CA ILE A 40 11.04 -6.87 -30.47
C ILE A 40 12.45 -6.29 -30.63
N LEU A 41 12.68 -5.53 -31.70
CA LEU A 41 13.98 -5.00 -32.09
C LEU A 41 14.04 -3.49 -31.88
N LEU A 42 15.00 -3.05 -31.06
CA LEU A 42 15.19 -1.63 -30.74
C LEU A 42 16.07 -0.92 -31.78
N ARG A 43 15.59 0.19 -32.34
CA ARG A 43 16.29 1.15 -33.21
C ARG A 43 15.96 2.60 -32.78
N GLY A 44 16.22 2.89 -31.51
CA GLY A 44 16.04 4.23 -30.93
C GLY A 44 17.35 5.03 -30.92
N TYR A 45 17.29 6.30 -31.29
CA TYR A 45 18.44 7.18 -31.46
C TYR A 45 18.17 8.54 -30.79
N SER A 46 18.66 8.72 -29.56
CA SER A 46 18.45 9.91 -28.77
C SER A 46 18.93 11.18 -29.49
N GLY A 47 18.15 12.26 -29.39
CA GLY A 47 18.43 13.53 -30.06
C GLY A 47 18.10 13.57 -31.55
N TRP A 48 17.74 12.46 -32.18
CA TRP A 48 17.44 12.43 -33.61
C TRP A 48 16.10 13.08 -33.93
N THR A 49 16.01 13.56 -35.17
CA THR A 49 14.84 14.18 -35.81
C THR A 49 14.45 13.35 -37.03
N SER A 50 13.31 13.65 -37.64
CA SER A 50 12.89 13.02 -38.91
C SER A 50 13.93 13.17 -40.02
N ARG A 51 14.68 14.28 -40.04
CA ARG A 51 15.76 14.53 -41.01
C ARG A 51 16.91 13.53 -40.88
N HIS A 52 17.33 13.22 -39.66
CA HIS A 52 18.37 12.22 -39.40
C HIS A 52 17.90 10.82 -39.76
N ALA A 53 16.65 10.49 -39.41
CA ALA A 53 16.04 9.19 -39.71
C ALA A 53 16.07 8.86 -41.21
N LEU A 54 15.76 9.84 -42.06
CA LEU A 54 15.79 9.66 -43.51
C LEU A 54 17.16 9.31 -44.08
N GLN A 55 18.25 9.84 -43.50
CA GLN A 55 19.60 9.65 -44.03
C GLN A 55 20.09 8.20 -43.87
N VAL A 56 19.52 7.46 -42.93
CA VAL A 56 19.95 6.09 -42.62
C VAL A 56 18.86 5.06 -42.90
N LEU A 57 17.75 5.45 -43.52
CA LEU A 57 16.57 4.61 -43.63
C LEU A 57 16.86 3.31 -44.42
N ASP A 58 17.63 3.39 -45.49
CA ASP A 58 18.11 2.23 -46.26
C ASP A 58 19.10 1.35 -45.47
N GLN A 59 19.83 1.92 -44.49
CA GLN A 59 20.77 1.16 -43.66
C GLN A 59 20.04 0.43 -42.51
N VAL A 60 19.00 1.06 -41.95
CA VAL A 60 18.19 0.47 -40.89
C VAL A 60 17.19 -0.54 -41.46
N PHE A 61 16.61 -0.23 -42.62
CA PHE A 61 15.62 -1.04 -43.32
C PHE A 61 16.03 -1.27 -44.79
N PRO A 62 17.07 -2.08 -45.04
CA PRO A 62 17.47 -2.42 -46.40
C PRO A 62 16.38 -3.23 -47.09
N LYS A 63 16.02 -2.84 -48.32
CA LYS A 63 14.93 -3.48 -49.09
C LYS A 63 15.28 -4.91 -49.51
N ASP A 64 16.56 -5.21 -49.63
CA ASP A 64 17.13 -6.52 -49.95
C ASP A 64 17.43 -7.38 -48.72
N ALA A 65 17.04 -6.94 -47.51
CA ALA A 65 17.13 -7.78 -46.32
C ALA A 65 16.40 -9.11 -46.53
N VAL A 66 17.06 -10.20 -46.14
CA VAL A 66 16.50 -11.57 -46.18
C VAL A 66 15.19 -11.65 -45.39
N VAL A 67 15.05 -10.82 -44.35
CA VAL A 67 13.91 -10.83 -43.43
C VAL A 67 13.44 -9.39 -43.28
N GLN A 68 12.20 -9.15 -43.68
CA GLN A 68 11.53 -7.87 -43.53
C GLN A 68 10.69 -7.86 -42.24
N PRO A 69 10.57 -6.70 -41.56
CA PRO A 69 9.79 -6.59 -40.34
C PRO A 69 8.30 -6.81 -40.63
N SER A 70 7.63 -7.53 -39.74
CA SER A 70 6.17 -7.68 -39.79
C SER A 70 5.46 -6.44 -39.23
N LEU A 71 6.09 -5.76 -38.27
CA LEU A 71 5.60 -4.50 -37.71
C LEU A 71 6.74 -3.50 -37.57
N VAL A 72 6.49 -2.25 -37.94
CA VAL A 72 7.36 -1.13 -37.58
C VAL A 72 6.55 -0.11 -36.79
N ILE A 73 6.97 0.16 -35.56
CA ILE A 73 6.42 1.22 -34.71
C ILE A 73 7.40 2.38 -34.74
N ALA A 74 7.04 3.47 -35.41
CA ALA A 74 7.93 4.61 -35.61
C ALA A 74 7.53 5.85 -34.79
N TYR A 75 8.52 6.56 -34.27
CA TYR A 75 8.33 7.81 -33.50
C TYR A 75 9.38 8.87 -33.84
N PHE A 76 8.93 9.95 -34.45
CA PHE A 76 9.63 11.23 -34.62
C PHE A 76 8.62 12.37 -34.45
N GLY A 77 9.07 13.61 -34.32
CA GLY A 77 8.19 14.76 -34.09
C GLY A 77 8.47 15.48 -32.77
N GLY A 78 8.87 14.77 -31.71
CA GLY A 78 9.15 15.41 -30.43
C GLY A 78 10.36 16.34 -30.45
N ASN A 79 11.42 15.99 -31.18
CA ASN A 79 12.59 16.87 -31.35
C ASN A 79 12.39 17.87 -32.48
N ASP A 80 11.74 17.43 -33.57
CA ASP A 80 11.35 18.24 -34.72
C ASP A 80 10.52 19.47 -34.31
N SER A 81 9.63 19.30 -33.34
CA SER A 81 8.74 20.34 -32.82
C SER A 81 9.40 21.35 -31.87
N ILE A 82 10.67 21.17 -31.49
CA ILE A 82 11.40 22.18 -30.72
C ILE A 82 11.47 23.45 -31.57
N ARG A 83 11.19 24.62 -30.97
CA ARG A 83 11.21 25.90 -31.70
C ARG A 83 12.58 26.18 -32.31
N PRO A 84 12.65 26.91 -33.45
CA PRO A 84 13.92 27.28 -34.07
C PRO A 84 14.83 27.96 -33.06
N HIS A 85 16.04 27.43 -32.89
CA HIS A 85 17.05 28.07 -32.06
C HIS A 85 17.63 29.28 -32.82
N PRO A 86 17.90 30.43 -32.16
CA PRO A 86 18.40 31.64 -32.83
C PRO A 86 19.71 31.46 -33.62
N SER A 87 20.56 30.51 -33.21
CA SER A 87 21.81 30.19 -33.95
C SER A 87 21.58 29.41 -35.24
N GLY A 88 20.35 28.94 -35.51
CA GLY A 88 20.05 27.98 -36.57
C GLY A 88 20.56 26.55 -36.30
N LEU A 89 21.33 26.36 -35.24
CA LEU A 89 21.83 25.07 -34.78
C LEU A 89 20.88 24.54 -33.71
N GLY A 90 19.99 23.65 -34.08
CA GLY A 90 19.03 23.03 -33.18
C GLY A 90 18.29 21.87 -33.84
N PRO A 91 17.57 21.05 -33.06
CA PRO A 91 16.85 19.88 -33.56
C PRO A 91 15.57 20.23 -34.34
N HIS A 92 15.24 21.52 -34.48
CA HIS A 92 14.05 21.96 -35.20
C HIS A 92 14.03 21.45 -36.65
N VAL A 93 12.88 20.90 -37.06
CA VAL A 93 12.57 20.57 -38.44
C VAL A 93 11.26 21.27 -38.80
N PRO A 94 11.24 22.23 -39.74
CA PRO A 94 10.03 22.96 -40.11
C PRO A 94 8.87 22.02 -40.45
N LEU A 95 7.65 22.37 -40.03
CA LEU A 95 6.48 21.50 -40.15
C LEU A 95 6.27 20.91 -41.57
N PRO A 96 6.39 21.67 -42.68
CA PRO A 96 6.26 21.09 -44.02
C PRO A 96 7.35 20.06 -44.33
N GLU A 97 8.59 20.30 -43.86
CA GLU A 97 9.69 19.36 -44.01
C GLU A 97 9.46 18.11 -43.16
N TYR A 98 8.99 18.25 -41.92
CA TYR A 98 8.64 17.13 -41.05
C TYR A 98 7.57 16.23 -41.69
N ILE A 99 6.49 16.81 -42.22
CA ILE A 99 5.43 16.06 -42.91
C ILE A 99 6.01 15.29 -44.10
N GLU A 100 6.83 15.95 -44.93
CA GLU A 100 7.46 15.30 -46.08
C GLU A 100 8.45 14.21 -45.66
N ASN A 101 9.18 14.42 -44.56
CA ASN A 101 10.10 13.43 -44.03
C ASN A 101 9.35 12.18 -43.55
N MET A 102 8.29 12.37 -42.76
CA MET A 102 7.45 11.27 -42.30
C MET A 102 6.76 10.55 -43.46
N ARG A 103 6.36 11.27 -44.52
CA ARG A 103 5.80 10.69 -45.75
C ARG A 103 6.81 9.77 -46.43
N LYS A 104 8.04 10.25 -46.61
CA LYS A 104 9.14 9.44 -47.19
C LYS A 104 9.46 8.21 -46.34
N ILE A 105 9.46 8.35 -45.01
CA ILE A 105 9.63 7.23 -44.08
C ILE A 105 8.51 6.20 -44.30
N ALA A 106 7.25 6.62 -44.30
CA ALA A 106 6.10 5.74 -44.52
C ALA A 106 6.16 5.04 -45.90
N ILE A 107 6.49 5.77 -46.97
CA ILE A 107 6.64 5.19 -48.33
C ILE A 107 7.71 4.10 -48.33
N HIS A 108 8.88 4.37 -47.73
CA HIS A 108 9.96 3.40 -47.67
C HIS A 108 9.57 2.14 -46.90
N LEU A 109 8.99 2.32 -45.70
CA LEU A 109 8.54 1.21 -44.85
C LEU A 109 7.45 0.38 -45.54
N LYS A 110 6.50 1.01 -46.24
CA LYS A 110 5.49 0.31 -47.05
C LYS A 110 6.11 -0.47 -48.21
N SER A 111 7.25 -0.03 -48.73
CA SER A 111 7.95 -0.69 -49.83
C SER A 111 8.80 -1.89 -49.40
N LEU A 112 8.94 -2.16 -48.09
CA LEU A 112 9.74 -3.29 -47.59
C LEU A 112 9.07 -4.63 -47.89
N SER A 113 7.76 -4.73 -47.62
CA SER A 113 6.96 -5.92 -47.90
C SER A 113 5.48 -5.58 -47.84
N GLU A 114 4.65 -6.27 -48.64
CA GLU A 114 3.18 -6.18 -48.55
C GLU A 114 2.63 -6.59 -47.18
N LYS A 115 3.41 -7.34 -46.40
CA LYS A 115 3.05 -7.81 -45.04
C LYS A 115 3.59 -6.92 -43.92
N THR A 116 4.33 -5.86 -44.24
CA THR A 116 4.86 -4.94 -43.23
C THR A 116 3.77 -3.98 -42.78
N SER A 117 3.29 -4.15 -41.55
CA SER A 117 2.37 -3.22 -40.90
C SER A 117 3.13 -2.07 -40.26
N ILE A 118 2.52 -0.88 -40.22
CA ILE A 118 3.17 0.33 -39.72
C ILE A 118 2.25 1.02 -38.71
N ILE A 119 2.83 1.43 -37.59
CA ILE A 119 2.23 2.30 -36.59
C ILE A 119 3.12 3.52 -36.41
N PHE A 120 2.57 4.71 -36.51
CA PHE A 120 3.24 5.95 -36.11
C PHE A 120 2.72 6.41 -34.76
N LEU A 121 3.66 6.77 -33.87
CA LEU A 121 3.37 7.44 -32.61
C LEU A 121 3.50 8.95 -32.82
N SER A 122 2.46 9.72 -32.47
CA SER A 122 2.50 11.19 -32.55
C SER A 122 3.43 11.78 -31.49
N ALA A 123 3.77 13.07 -31.62
CA ALA A 123 4.54 13.77 -30.59
C ALA A 123 3.74 13.81 -29.26
N PRO A 124 4.28 13.31 -28.14
CA PRO A 124 3.58 13.35 -26.85
C PRO A 124 3.48 14.79 -26.31
N PRO A 125 2.62 15.04 -25.30
CA PRO A 125 2.69 16.30 -24.57
C PRO A 125 3.98 16.33 -23.73
N VAL A 126 4.26 17.48 -23.12
CA VAL A 126 5.49 17.69 -22.31
C VAL A 126 5.17 18.42 -21.01
N HIS A 127 5.91 18.14 -19.94
CA HIS A 127 5.81 18.91 -18.70
C HIS A 127 6.78 20.09 -18.74
N GLU A 128 6.33 21.21 -19.31
CA GLU A 128 7.19 22.38 -19.57
C GLU A 128 7.89 22.92 -18.32
N GLU A 129 7.21 22.96 -17.17
CA GLU A 129 7.82 23.38 -15.91
C GLU A 129 8.92 22.41 -15.46
N LYS A 130 8.67 21.09 -15.50
CA LYS A 130 9.69 20.10 -15.15
C LYS A 130 10.90 20.12 -16.08
N ILE A 131 10.68 20.43 -17.35
CA ILE A 131 11.74 20.64 -18.33
C ILE A 131 12.64 21.81 -17.92
N ARG A 132 12.06 22.95 -17.52
CA ARG A 132 12.83 24.12 -17.05
C ARG A 132 13.63 23.82 -15.78
N GLU A 133 13.10 22.99 -14.88
CA GLU A 133 13.83 22.56 -13.69
C GLU A 133 14.99 21.61 -14.00
N THR A 134 14.76 20.66 -14.91
CA THR A 134 15.68 19.55 -15.14
C THR A 134 16.80 19.94 -16.09
N PHE A 135 16.51 20.79 -17.07
CA PHE A 135 17.45 21.21 -18.09
C PHE A 135 17.72 22.70 -17.93
N SER A 136 18.90 23.05 -17.41
CA SER A 136 19.35 24.43 -17.16
C SER A 136 19.71 25.22 -18.43
N ASP A 137 19.26 24.77 -19.60
CA ASP A 137 19.74 25.21 -20.91
C ASP A 137 18.65 25.96 -21.68
N SER A 138 19.01 27.03 -22.41
CA SER A 138 18.05 27.86 -23.17
C SER A 138 17.30 27.07 -24.25
N ALA A 139 17.85 25.93 -24.67
CA ALA A 139 17.20 24.98 -25.58
C ALA A 139 15.97 24.27 -24.96
N ALA A 140 15.89 24.17 -23.63
CA ALA A 140 14.77 23.58 -22.91
C ALA A 140 13.51 24.46 -22.98
N GLU A 141 13.68 25.78 -23.02
CA GLU A 141 12.58 26.76 -23.15
C GLU A 141 11.92 26.75 -24.54
N LEU A 142 12.58 26.14 -25.53
CA LEU A 142 12.08 26.08 -26.91
C LEU A 142 11.07 24.94 -27.14
N ARG A 143 10.91 24.03 -26.17
CA ARG A 143 9.96 22.92 -26.25
C ARG A 143 8.65 23.28 -25.55
N THR A 144 7.55 23.30 -26.29
CA THR A 144 6.22 23.65 -25.76
C THR A 144 5.16 22.62 -26.16
N ASN A 145 4.11 22.49 -25.35
CA ASN A 145 2.96 21.64 -25.64
C ASN A 145 2.26 22.06 -26.92
N GLU A 146 2.15 23.38 -27.16
CA GLU A 146 1.52 23.90 -28.38
C GLU A 146 2.27 23.46 -29.64
N SER A 147 3.61 23.48 -29.61
CA SER A 147 4.39 22.99 -30.74
C SER A 147 4.25 21.47 -30.89
N CYS A 148 4.29 20.72 -29.79
CA CYS A 148 4.06 19.27 -29.84
C CYS A 148 2.69 18.92 -30.43
N ARG A 149 1.63 19.65 -30.06
CA ARG A 149 0.26 19.48 -30.58
C ARG A 149 0.20 19.62 -32.09
N ILE A 150 0.79 20.68 -32.65
CA ILE A 150 0.81 20.95 -34.10
C ILE A 150 1.47 19.79 -34.86
N TYR A 151 2.61 19.28 -34.37
CA TYR A 151 3.32 18.16 -35.02
C TYR A 151 2.60 16.82 -34.83
N ALA A 152 1.91 16.64 -33.69
CA ALA A 152 1.09 15.47 -33.45
C ALA A 152 -0.11 15.42 -34.41
N GLU A 153 -0.85 16.52 -34.54
CA GLU A 153 -1.98 16.65 -35.46
C GLU A 153 -1.56 16.40 -36.91
N ALA A 154 -0.46 17.01 -37.35
CA ALA A 154 0.09 16.80 -38.70
C ALA A 154 0.51 15.34 -38.96
N CYS A 155 1.10 14.66 -37.97
CA CYS A 155 1.45 13.25 -38.07
C CYS A 155 0.20 12.37 -38.25
N LEU A 156 -0.85 12.63 -37.46
CA LEU A 156 -2.11 11.88 -37.51
C LEU A 156 -2.91 12.15 -38.79
N GLU A 157 -2.87 13.38 -39.31
CA GLU A 157 -3.43 13.70 -40.62
C GLU A 157 -2.71 12.96 -41.74
N LEU A 158 -1.38 12.96 -41.74
CA LEU A 158 -0.58 12.18 -42.69
C LEU A 158 -0.88 10.68 -42.59
N CYS A 159 -1.04 10.14 -41.38
CA CYS A 159 -1.41 8.74 -41.17
C CYS A 159 -2.75 8.40 -41.86
N ARG A 160 -3.75 9.28 -41.74
CA ARG A 160 -5.05 9.12 -42.42
C ARG A 160 -4.91 9.21 -43.94
N GLU A 161 -4.15 10.18 -44.44
CA GLU A 161 -3.90 10.36 -45.88
C GLU A 161 -3.23 9.14 -46.50
N MET A 162 -2.26 8.56 -45.79
CA MET A 162 -1.44 7.47 -46.28
C MET A 162 -2.00 6.09 -45.96
N ASP A 163 -3.13 5.98 -45.26
CA ASP A 163 -3.64 4.72 -44.69
C ASP A 163 -2.54 3.96 -43.90
N VAL A 164 -2.03 4.63 -42.87
CA VAL A 164 -1.12 4.11 -41.85
C VAL A 164 -1.79 4.30 -40.50
N LYS A 165 -1.60 3.36 -39.57
CA LYS A 165 -2.17 3.51 -38.22
C LYS A 165 -1.38 4.56 -37.44
N GLY A 166 -2.05 5.58 -36.93
CA GLY A 166 -1.49 6.60 -36.04
C GLY A 166 -2.01 6.44 -34.63
N ILE A 167 -1.15 6.63 -33.62
CA ILE A 167 -1.53 6.68 -32.21
C ILE A 167 -1.30 8.10 -31.70
N ASP A 168 -2.37 8.70 -31.15
CA ASP A 168 -2.35 10.04 -30.62
C ASP A 168 -1.82 10.09 -29.18
N LEU A 169 -0.49 10.11 -29.05
CA LEU A 169 0.14 10.24 -27.73
C LEU A 169 -0.11 11.60 -27.08
N TRP A 170 -0.30 12.66 -27.87
CA TRP A 170 -0.56 14.00 -27.36
C TRP A 170 -1.82 14.01 -26.52
N THR A 171 -2.93 13.48 -27.04
CA THR A 171 -4.21 13.43 -26.32
C THR A 171 -4.24 12.34 -25.25
N THR A 172 -3.88 11.10 -25.60
CA THR A 172 -4.08 9.95 -24.70
C THR A 172 -3.30 10.06 -23.39
N LEU A 173 -2.07 10.58 -23.41
CA LEU A 173 -1.31 10.73 -22.17
C LEU A 173 -1.96 11.75 -21.22
N GLN A 174 -2.67 12.76 -21.75
CA GLN A 174 -3.34 13.80 -20.96
C GLN A 174 -4.67 13.37 -20.34
N GLU A 175 -5.25 12.25 -20.77
CA GLU A 175 -6.46 11.68 -20.16
C GLU A 175 -6.22 11.16 -18.73
N LYS A 176 -4.94 10.99 -18.35
CA LYS A 176 -4.55 10.56 -17.01
C LYS A 176 -4.56 11.76 -16.06
N ASP A 177 -5.28 11.66 -14.96
CA ASP A 177 -5.20 12.65 -13.88
C ASP A 177 -3.76 12.78 -13.37
N GLY A 178 -3.26 14.02 -13.33
CA GLY A 178 -1.88 14.33 -12.97
C GLY A 178 -0.85 13.82 -13.97
N TRP A 179 -1.20 13.69 -15.25
CA TRP A 179 -0.33 13.17 -16.31
C TRP A 179 1.04 13.83 -16.34
N GLN A 180 1.14 15.12 -16.01
CA GLN A 180 2.39 15.87 -16.08
C GLN A 180 3.48 15.20 -15.24
N THR A 181 3.16 14.81 -14.01
CA THR A 181 4.10 14.18 -13.07
C THR A 181 4.06 12.65 -13.13
N ALA A 182 2.90 12.07 -13.49
CA ALA A 182 2.74 10.62 -13.55
C ALA A 182 3.40 10.02 -14.80
N CYS A 183 3.23 10.64 -15.97
CA CYS A 183 3.60 10.05 -17.26
C CYS A 183 5.05 10.33 -17.69
N PHE A 184 5.76 11.25 -17.01
CA PHE A 184 7.08 11.72 -17.43
C PHE A 184 8.11 11.66 -16.31
N THR A 185 9.37 11.35 -16.63
CA THR A 185 10.49 11.33 -15.67
C THR A 185 11.18 12.68 -15.53
N ASP A 186 11.47 13.33 -16.66
CA ASP A 186 12.17 14.61 -16.77
C ASP A 186 11.34 15.67 -17.51
N GLY A 187 10.05 15.38 -17.69
CA GLY A 187 9.10 16.19 -18.44
C GLY A 187 9.11 15.95 -19.96
N ILE A 188 9.99 15.10 -20.48
CA ILE A 188 10.05 14.71 -21.92
C ILE A 188 9.89 13.19 -22.07
N HIS A 189 10.68 12.42 -21.33
CA HIS A 189 10.74 10.97 -21.45
C HIS A 189 9.70 10.30 -20.57
N LEU A 190 9.18 9.18 -21.07
CA LEU A 190 8.09 8.45 -20.44
C LEU A 190 8.56 7.76 -19.15
N SER A 191 7.74 7.87 -18.11
CA SER A 191 7.84 7.04 -16.92
C SER A 191 7.31 5.62 -17.18
N ALA A 192 7.33 4.77 -16.15
CA ALA A 192 6.64 3.48 -16.15
C ALA A 192 5.14 3.62 -16.46
N GLU A 193 4.47 4.61 -15.86
CA GLU A 193 3.03 4.83 -16.08
C GLU A 193 2.74 5.37 -17.48
N GLY A 194 3.55 6.32 -17.98
CA GLY A 194 3.44 6.78 -19.37
C GLY A 194 3.66 5.63 -20.36
N SER A 195 4.63 4.76 -20.08
CA SER A 195 4.91 3.57 -20.88
C SER A 195 3.74 2.58 -20.92
N LYS A 196 3.06 2.34 -19.80
CA LYS A 196 1.87 1.46 -19.75
C LYS A 196 0.73 1.99 -20.62
N ILE A 197 0.54 3.31 -20.67
CA ILE A 197 -0.47 3.94 -21.55
C ILE A 197 -0.11 3.71 -23.02
N VAL A 198 1.15 3.93 -23.42
CA VAL A 198 1.61 3.68 -24.79
C VAL A 198 1.39 2.22 -25.21
N VAL A 199 1.75 1.26 -24.35
CA VAL A 199 1.53 -0.17 -24.63
C VAL A 199 0.04 -0.47 -24.80
N LYS A 200 -0.82 0.09 -23.94
CA LYS A 200 -2.27 -0.12 -24.02
C LYS A 200 -2.82 0.31 -25.38
N GLU A 201 -2.43 1.47 -25.88
CA GLU A 201 -2.88 1.94 -27.20
C GLU A 201 -2.27 1.14 -28.36
N ILE A 202 -1.00 0.73 -28.27
CA ILE A 202 -0.39 -0.15 -29.28
C ILE A 202 -1.15 -1.47 -29.37
N LEU A 203 -1.47 -2.10 -28.24
CA LEU A 203 -2.22 -3.35 -28.20
C LEU A 203 -3.67 -3.17 -28.68
N LYS A 204 -4.26 -2.00 -28.46
CA LYS A 204 -5.58 -1.65 -28.98
C LYS A 204 -5.55 -1.61 -30.51
N VAL A 205 -4.60 -0.89 -31.11
CA VAL A 205 -4.40 -0.85 -32.57
C VAL A 205 -4.16 -2.25 -33.11
N LEU A 206 -3.27 -3.04 -32.50
CA LEU A 206 -2.96 -4.40 -32.97
C LEU A 206 -4.16 -5.36 -32.92
N ARG A 207 -5.09 -5.14 -31.98
CA ARG A 207 -6.32 -5.92 -31.86
C ARG A 207 -7.37 -5.51 -32.90
N GLU A 208 -7.47 -4.21 -33.20
CA GLU A 208 -8.50 -3.64 -34.06
C GLU A 208 -8.09 -3.59 -35.54
N ALA A 209 -6.79 -3.69 -35.83
CA ALA A 209 -6.29 -3.71 -37.19
C ALA A 209 -6.65 -5.01 -37.90
N ASP A 210 -7.23 -4.87 -39.09
CA ASP A 210 -7.55 -5.98 -40.00
C ASP A 210 -6.32 -6.34 -40.84
N TRP A 211 -5.28 -6.82 -40.17
CA TRP A 211 -4.01 -7.24 -40.79
C TRP A 211 -3.93 -8.76 -40.86
N GLU A 212 -3.46 -9.28 -41.99
CA GLU A 212 -3.27 -10.72 -42.21
C GLU A 212 -1.79 -11.07 -42.46
N PRO A 213 -1.15 -11.88 -41.59
CA PRO A 213 -1.70 -12.48 -40.37
C PRO A 213 -1.89 -11.46 -39.23
N SER A 214 -2.85 -11.71 -38.35
CA SER A 214 -3.06 -10.88 -37.17
C SER A 214 -1.80 -10.78 -36.30
N LEU A 215 -1.39 -9.55 -36.00
CA LEU A 215 -0.21 -9.24 -35.20
C LEU A 215 -0.51 -9.10 -33.70
N HIS A 216 -1.76 -9.29 -33.27
CA HIS A 216 -2.10 -9.29 -31.86
C HIS A 216 -1.62 -10.59 -31.18
N TRP A 217 -0.87 -10.46 -30.08
CA TRP A 217 -0.20 -11.59 -29.41
C TRP A 217 -1.08 -12.82 -29.11
N LYS A 218 -2.39 -12.64 -28.86
CA LYS A 218 -3.33 -13.76 -28.61
C LYS A 218 -3.56 -14.62 -29.85
N SER A 219 -3.46 -14.04 -31.03
CA SER A 219 -3.68 -14.70 -32.32
C SER A 219 -2.40 -15.31 -32.89
N MET A 220 -1.24 -14.85 -32.44
CA MET A 220 0.05 -15.35 -32.92
C MET A 220 0.39 -16.73 -32.35
N PRO A 221 0.98 -17.63 -33.15
CA PRO A 221 1.41 -18.95 -32.67
C PRO A 221 2.51 -18.81 -31.61
N THR A 222 2.51 -19.72 -30.64
CA THR A 222 3.58 -19.78 -29.63
C THR A 222 4.66 -20.73 -30.13
N GLU A 223 5.90 -20.26 -30.19
CA GLU A 223 7.05 -21.07 -30.62
C GLU A 223 7.19 -22.32 -29.74
N PHE A 224 7.35 -23.49 -30.37
CA PHE A 224 7.44 -24.80 -29.73
C PHE A 224 6.24 -25.22 -28.87
N GLU A 225 5.03 -24.73 -29.14
CA GLU A 225 3.82 -25.15 -28.40
C GLU A 225 3.63 -26.68 -28.41
N HIS A 226 3.94 -27.35 -29.52
CA HIS A 226 3.80 -28.81 -29.66
C HIS A 226 4.68 -29.62 -28.71
N VAL A 227 5.83 -29.09 -28.27
CA VAL A 227 6.72 -29.76 -27.31
C VAL A 227 6.04 -29.89 -25.94
N LEU A 228 5.20 -28.92 -25.56
CA LEU A 228 4.42 -28.97 -24.32
C LEU A 228 3.25 -29.97 -24.39
N ARG A 229 2.80 -30.35 -25.60
CA ARG A 229 1.71 -31.33 -25.78
C ARG A 229 2.15 -32.78 -25.50
N ASN A 230 3.45 -33.05 -25.50
CA ASN A 230 4.02 -34.40 -25.32
C ASN A 230 4.39 -34.72 -23.86
N TYR A 231 4.16 -33.82 -22.90
CA TYR A 231 4.30 -34.11 -21.48
C TYR A 231 3.01 -34.79 -20.96
N PRO A 232 3.08 -36.05 -20.48
CA PRO A 232 1.93 -36.75 -19.97
C PRO A 232 1.69 -36.36 -18.50
N ASP A 233 1.20 -35.14 -18.22
CA ASP A 233 0.38 -34.86 -17.02
C ASP A 233 -0.28 -33.46 -16.99
N MET A 234 -0.98 -33.06 -18.06
CA MET A 234 -1.86 -31.86 -18.02
C MET A 234 -3.20 -32.08 -18.73
N ARG A 235 -3.77 -33.28 -18.60
CA ARG A 235 -5.16 -33.54 -19.02
C ARG A 235 -6.08 -33.56 -17.81
N SER A 236 -6.48 -32.37 -17.37
CA SER A 236 -7.80 -32.15 -16.76
C SER A 236 -8.18 -30.68 -16.85
N SER A 237 -8.61 -30.26 -18.04
CA SER A 237 -9.76 -29.36 -18.22
C SER A 237 -9.99 -29.08 -19.71
N GLY A 238 -10.86 -29.89 -20.32
CA GLY A 238 -11.68 -29.35 -21.39
C GLY A 238 -12.51 -28.20 -20.82
N GLY A 239 -12.53 -27.06 -21.50
CA GLY A 239 -13.37 -25.91 -21.14
C GLY A 239 -12.90 -25.07 -19.95
N ALA A 240 -11.58 -24.92 -19.73
CA ALA A 240 -11.11 -23.95 -18.75
C ALA A 240 -11.34 -22.51 -19.25
N ASP A 241 -12.09 -21.74 -18.48
CA ASP A 241 -12.41 -20.34 -18.72
C ASP A 241 -11.15 -19.48 -18.97
N PRO A 242 -11.14 -18.51 -19.91
CA PRO A 242 -9.96 -17.70 -20.21
C PRO A 242 -9.38 -16.95 -19.00
N ALA A 243 -10.20 -16.59 -18.00
CA ALA A 243 -9.74 -16.01 -16.75
C ALA A 243 -8.99 -17.03 -15.90
N SER A 244 -9.40 -18.30 -15.88
CA SER A 244 -8.68 -19.38 -15.18
C SER A 244 -7.28 -19.59 -15.74
N VAL A 245 -7.12 -19.62 -17.08
CA VAL A 245 -5.81 -19.73 -17.74
C VAL A 245 -4.93 -18.51 -17.45
N CYS A 246 -5.54 -17.33 -17.38
CA CYS A 246 -4.84 -16.09 -17.05
C CYS A 246 -4.42 -16.05 -15.57
N VAL A 247 -5.28 -16.50 -14.66
CA VAL A 247 -4.97 -16.64 -13.23
C VAL A 247 -3.89 -17.69 -13.02
N ASP A 248 -3.98 -18.86 -13.65
CA ASP A 248 -2.96 -19.91 -13.57
C ASP A 248 -1.60 -19.47 -14.14
N ARG A 249 -1.61 -18.57 -15.13
CA ARG A 249 -0.38 -17.96 -15.65
C ARG A 249 0.19 -16.93 -14.68
N LYS A 250 -0.66 -16.10 -14.07
CA LYS A 250 -0.26 -15.17 -13.01
C LYS A 250 0.28 -15.92 -11.80
N LEU A 251 -0.36 -17.01 -11.38
CA LEU A 251 0.07 -17.88 -10.29
C LEU A 251 1.43 -18.55 -10.60
N ARG A 252 1.69 -18.92 -11.86
CA ARG A 252 3.00 -19.43 -12.31
C ARG A 252 4.08 -18.36 -12.44
N GLY A 253 3.70 -17.11 -12.66
CA GLY A 253 4.59 -15.94 -12.71
C GLY A 253 4.81 -15.26 -11.36
N LEU A 254 4.17 -15.73 -10.29
CA LEU A 254 4.53 -15.32 -8.94
C LEU A 254 5.96 -15.82 -8.68
N THR A 255 6.87 -14.91 -8.29
CA THR A 255 8.15 -15.28 -7.71
C THR A 255 7.84 -16.28 -6.59
N GLN A 256 8.31 -17.53 -6.72
CA GLN A 256 8.13 -18.49 -5.65
C GLN A 256 8.81 -17.89 -4.43
N ILE A 257 8.01 -17.50 -3.44
CA ILE A 257 8.49 -17.18 -2.11
C ILE A 257 9.16 -18.46 -1.64
N ALA A 258 10.49 -18.46 -1.58
CA ALA A 258 11.25 -19.61 -1.10
C ALA A 258 10.68 -20.03 0.28
N PRO A 259 10.61 -21.33 0.61
CA PRO A 259 10.18 -21.78 1.94
C PRO A 259 10.93 -21.08 3.09
N GLU A 260 12.16 -20.64 2.82
CA GLU A 260 13.08 -19.93 3.69
C GLU A 260 12.81 -18.42 3.77
N CYS A 261 11.92 -17.88 2.94
CA CYS A 261 11.59 -16.46 2.91
C CYS A 261 10.83 -16.04 4.17
N ARG A 262 11.45 -15.18 4.98
CA ARG A 262 10.95 -14.74 6.29
C ARG A 262 10.99 -13.23 6.49
N ILE A 263 11.62 -12.48 5.58
CA ILE A 263 11.84 -11.04 5.69
C ILE A 263 11.14 -10.35 4.51
N PHE A 264 10.16 -9.51 4.82
CA PHE A 264 9.31 -8.82 3.85
C PHE A 264 9.42 -7.32 4.03
N LYS A 265 9.30 -6.54 2.96
CA LYS A 265 9.02 -5.11 3.08
C LYS A 265 7.58 -4.94 3.53
N VAL A 266 7.37 -4.05 4.48
CA VAL A 266 6.02 -3.69 4.93
C VAL A 266 5.24 -3.05 3.78
N HIS A 267 4.07 -3.61 3.46
CA HIS A 267 3.22 -3.16 2.36
C HIS A 267 2.92 -1.66 2.48
N GLN A 268 2.92 -0.95 1.35
CA GLN A 268 2.75 0.50 1.34
C GLN A 268 1.46 0.96 2.04
N GLN A 269 0.39 0.17 1.99
CA GLN A 269 -0.86 0.50 2.70
C GLN A 269 -0.71 0.50 4.22
N LEU A 270 0.08 -0.42 4.79
CA LEU A 270 0.38 -0.42 6.22
C LEU A 270 1.31 0.74 6.58
N ARG A 271 2.31 1.01 5.73
CA ARG A 271 3.22 2.16 5.92
C ARG A 271 2.50 3.51 5.90
N LYS A 272 1.48 3.69 5.05
CA LYS A 272 0.69 4.93 4.99
C LYS A 272 -0.02 5.27 6.30
N ILE A 273 -0.30 4.28 7.15
CA ILE A 273 -0.99 4.49 8.42
C ILE A 273 -0.06 5.14 9.45
N ASN A 274 1.18 4.65 9.54
CA ASN A 274 2.21 5.22 10.40
C ASN A 274 3.58 4.87 9.84
N GLU A 275 4.11 5.73 8.98
CA GLU A 275 5.38 5.48 8.31
C GLU A 275 6.55 5.43 9.29
N ALA A 276 6.54 6.29 10.32
CA ALA A 276 7.59 6.37 11.33
C ALA A 276 7.74 5.06 12.13
N SER A 277 6.67 4.27 12.29
CA SER A 277 6.73 2.95 12.96
C SER A 277 7.54 1.91 12.19
N TYR A 278 7.74 2.09 10.88
CA TYR A 278 8.42 1.14 10.00
C TYR A 278 9.73 1.69 9.45
N GLU A 279 10.20 2.81 10.01
CA GLU A 279 11.46 3.42 9.65
C GLU A 279 12.45 3.28 10.81
N PRO A 280 13.65 2.69 10.60
CA PRO A 280 14.66 2.60 11.63
C PRO A 280 15.05 3.99 12.14
N ALA A 281 14.85 4.20 13.44
CA ALA A 281 15.19 5.46 14.11
C ALA A 281 16.67 5.56 14.51
N LEU A 282 17.37 4.43 14.64
CA LEU A 282 18.74 4.38 15.15
C LEU A 282 19.66 3.52 14.28
N LEU A 283 19.26 2.29 13.97
CA LEU A 283 20.11 1.31 13.30
C LEU A 283 19.36 0.66 12.14
N ALA A 284 19.92 0.75 10.94
CA ALA A 284 19.47 -0.06 9.81
C ALA A 284 20.08 -1.47 9.90
N ILE A 285 19.26 -2.49 9.71
CA ILE A 285 19.70 -3.89 9.59
C ILE A 285 19.10 -4.42 8.28
N GLY A 286 19.96 -4.99 7.44
CA GLY A 286 19.60 -5.57 6.16
C GLY A 286 19.45 -4.54 5.03
N PRO A 287 19.16 -5.05 3.82
CA PRO A 287 19.32 -4.31 2.57
C PRO A 287 18.21 -3.28 2.31
N TYR A 288 17.09 -3.34 3.04
CA TYR A 288 15.92 -2.50 2.76
C TYR A 288 16.04 -1.07 3.28
N HIS A 289 16.93 -0.82 4.24
CA HIS A 289 17.16 0.50 4.84
C HIS A 289 18.62 0.96 4.73
N GLN A 290 19.43 0.26 3.93
CA GLN A 290 20.84 0.62 3.73
C GLN A 290 20.96 1.97 3.01
N GLY A 291 21.89 2.81 3.46
CA GLY A 291 22.22 4.08 2.80
C GLY A 291 21.23 5.22 3.01
N LYS A 292 20.32 5.12 3.99
CA LYS A 292 19.40 6.22 4.33
C LYS A 292 20.09 7.34 5.10
N ASP A 293 19.77 8.57 4.73
CA ASP A 293 20.26 9.79 5.38
C ASP A 293 19.87 9.80 6.87
N GLY A 294 20.84 10.05 7.76
CA GLY A 294 20.64 10.10 9.22
C GLY A 294 21.11 8.88 10.01
N LEU A 295 21.49 7.77 9.36
CA LEU A 295 21.96 6.54 10.04
C LEU A 295 23.49 6.33 9.98
N ALA A 296 24.22 7.22 9.29
CA ALA A 296 25.66 7.10 9.04
C ALA A 296 26.52 6.96 10.32
N LEU A 297 26.14 7.66 11.40
CA LEU A 297 26.83 7.56 12.69
C LEU A 297 26.79 6.13 13.25
N MET A 298 25.67 5.44 13.06
CA MET A 298 25.50 4.08 13.56
C MET A 298 26.18 3.05 12.65
N GLU A 299 26.32 3.32 11.36
CA GLU A 299 27.17 2.50 10.46
C GLU A 299 28.65 2.54 10.89
N GLU A 300 29.17 3.72 11.26
CA GLU A 300 30.53 3.83 11.84
C GLU A 300 30.64 3.05 13.16
N GLN A 301 29.60 3.08 13.98
CA GLN A 301 29.58 2.35 15.24
C GLN A 301 29.59 0.81 15.03
N LYS A 302 28.99 0.28 13.95
CA LYS A 302 29.10 -1.14 13.57
C LYS A 302 30.56 -1.54 13.32
N LEU A 303 31.31 -0.69 12.62
CA LEU A 303 32.74 -0.91 12.37
C LEU A 303 33.56 -0.91 13.66
N ARG A 304 33.26 -0.01 14.61
CA ARG A 304 33.91 0.00 15.94
C ARG A 304 33.63 -1.28 16.73
N TYR A 305 32.41 -1.84 16.63
CA TYR A 305 32.08 -3.12 17.24
C TYR A 305 32.84 -4.28 16.60
N LEU A 306 32.93 -4.31 15.28
CA LEU A 306 33.74 -5.29 14.54
C LEU A 306 35.21 -5.21 14.97
N GLN A 307 35.77 -4.00 15.05
CA GLN A 307 37.15 -3.79 15.53
C GLN A 307 37.34 -4.29 16.97
N SER A 308 36.38 -4.00 17.88
CA SER A 308 36.41 -4.50 19.26
C SER A 308 36.35 -6.03 19.32
N MET A 309 35.55 -6.67 18.45
CA MET A 309 35.44 -8.12 18.36
C MET A 309 36.75 -8.76 17.89
N LEU A 310 37.37 -8.20 16.85
CA LEU A 310 38.68 -8.64 16.34
C LEU A 310 39.77 -8.50 17.43
N ASN A 311 39.82 -7.36 18.11
CA ASN A 311 40.75 -7.12 19.21
C ASN A 311 40.58 -8.13 20.35
N ARG A 312 39.33 -8.42 20.76
CA ARG A 312 39.02 -9.42 21.81
C ARG A 312 39.47 -10.83 21.43
N ARG A 313 39.50 -11.15 20.14
CA ARG A 313 39.91 -12.46 19.62
C ARG A 313 41.39 -12.52 19.19
N ASN A 314 42.11 -11.40 19.32
CA ASN A 314 43.48 -11.24 18.85
C ASN A 314 43.64 -11.55 17.34
N GLU A 315 42.70 -11.05 16.55
CA GLU A 315 42.64 -11.23 15.10
C GLU A 315 42.88 -9.90 14.39
N ASN A 316 43.59 -9.92 13.26
CA ASN A 316 43.95 -8.74 12.48
C ASN A 316 43.25 -8.66 11.11
N SER A 317 42.44 -9.66 10.76
CA SER A 317 41.78 -9.78 9.46
C SER A 317 40.35 -10.29 9.60
N VAL A 318 39.46 -9.78 8.74
CA VAL A 318 38.06 -10.22 8.64
C VAL A 318 37.87 -11.36 7.64
N GLU A 319 38.93 -11.75 6.91
CA GLU A 319 38.88 -12.65 5.75
C GLU A 319 38.12 -13.95 6.04
N LYS A 320 38.39 -14.61 7.17
CA LYS A 320 37.69 -15.84 7.55
C LYS A 320 36.18 -15.65 7.75
N TYR A 321 35.73 -14.49 8.21
CA TYR A 321 34.30 -14.19 8.38
C TYR A 321 33.64 -13.91 7.04
N ILE A 322 34.32 -13.17 6.16
CA ILE A 322 33.87 -12.92 4.80
C ILE A 322 33.72 -14.25 4.03
N MET A 323 34.71 -15.13 4.11
CA MET A 323 34.66 -16.45 3.44
C MET A 323 33.47 -17.30 3.94
N ALA A 324 33.24 -17.35 5.25
CA ALA A 324 32.10 -18.06 5.82
C ALA A 324 30.74 -17.43 5.41
N LEU A 325 30.66 -16.11 5.31
CA LEU A 325 29.44 -15.42 4.89
C LEU A 325 29.15 -15.58 3.39
N ARG A 326 30.18 -15.69 2.55
CA ARG A 326 30.02 -16.00 1.11
C ARG A 326 29.33 -17.35 0.91
N GLU A 327 29.70 -18.36 1.69
CA GLU A 327 29.04 -19.68 1.66
C GLU A 327 27.56 -19.62 2.08
N LEU A 328 27.16 -18.60 2.85
CA LEU A 328 25.80 -18.39 3.34
C LEU A 328 25.00 -17.40 2.49
N GLU A 329 25.61 -16.76 1.48
CA GLU A 329 24.99 -15.66 0.73
C GLU A 329 23.68 -16.08 0.09
N GLU A 330 23.68 -17.16 -0.70
CA GLU A 330 22.50 -17.60 -1.44
C GLU A 330 21.31 -17.85 -0.50
N ARG A 331 21.58 -18.54 0.62
CA ARG A 331 20.59 -18.80 1.67
C ARG A 331 20.13 -17.53 2.38
N ALA A 332 21.03 -16.58 2.64
CA ALA A 332 20.68 -15.33 3.28
C ALA A 332 19.83 -14.43 2.35
N ARG A 333 20.12 -14.42 1.05
CA ARG A 333 19.31 -13.72 0.05
C ARG A 333 17.93 -14.34 -0.11
N SER A 334 17.82 -15.68 -0.07
CA SER A 334 16.53 -16.36 -0.15
C SER A 334 15.60 -16.09 1.03
N CYS A 335 16.12 -15.55 2.15
CA CYS A 335 15.30 -15.12 3.28
C CYS A 335 14.50 -13.83 3.02
N TYR A 336 14.88 -13.03 2.01
CA TYR A 336 14.25 -11.76 1.66
C TYR A 336 13.24 -11.94 0.52
N ALA A 337 12.05 -11.37 0.66
CA ALA A 337 10.97 -11.53 -0.32
C ALA A 337 11.14 -10.65 -1.56
N GLU A 338 11.75 -9.47 -1.40
CA GLU A 338 11.91 -8.49 -2.46
C GLU A 338 13.36 -8.43 -2.95
N CYS A 339 13.55 -8.20 -4.25
CA CYS A 339 14.87 -7.99 -4.82
C CYS A 339 15.48 -6.67 -4.31
N PHE A 340 16.81 -6.65 -4.18
CA PHE A 340 17.61 -5.48 -3.81
C PHE A 340 18.91 -5.46 -4.62
N ASN A 341 19.38 -4.26 -4.96
CA ASN A 341 20.52 -4.04 -5.85
C ASN A 341 21.83 -3.97 -5.07
N LEU A 342 22.20 -5.06 -4.39
CA LEU A 342 23.52 -5.21 -3.78
C LEU A 342 24.26 -6.33 -4.48
N ASN A 343 25.48 -6.04 -4.92
CA ASN A 343 26.38 -7.06 -5.40
C ASN A 343 26.81 -8.00 -4.25
N THR A 344 27.50 -9.08 -4.58
CA THR A 344 27.92 -10.08 -3.59
C THR A 344 28.78 -9.50 -2.47
N ASP A 345 29.73 -8.63 -2.80
CA ASP A 345 30.67 -8.08 -1.82
C ASP A 345 29.95 -7.10 -0.89
N GLU A 346 29.12 -6.22 -1.44
CA GLU A 346 28.30 -5.27 -0.68
C GLU A 346 27.34 -5.98 0.28
N PHE A 347 26.72 -7.07 -0.17
CA PHE A 347 25.78 -7.84 0.66
C PHE A 347 26.50 -8.57 1.79
N VAL A 348 27.63 -9.22 1.50
CA VAL A 348 28.41 -9.94 2.52
C VAL A 348 29.00 -8.97 3.56
N GLU A 349 29.49 -7.81 3.13
CA GLU A 349 29.94 -6.74 4.02
C GLU A 349 28.82 -6.26 4.94
N MET A 350 27.64 -5.96 4.37
CA MET A 350 26.47 -5.55 5.14
C MET A 350 26.10 -6.60 6.21
N ILE A 351 26.01 -7.88 5.84
CA ILE A 351 25.69 -8.95 6.80
C ILE A 351 26.74 -9.06 7.91
N LEU A 352 28.02 -8.87 7.59
CA LEU A 352 29.09 -8.90 8.59
C LEU A 352 28.90 -7.79 9.63
N LEU A 353 28.68 -6.56 9.18
CA LEU A 353 28.53 -5.38 10.05
C LEU A 353 27.24 -5.45 10.87
N ASP A 354 26.15 -5.93 10.27
CA ASP A 354 24.85 -6.09 10.94
C ASP A 354 24.87 -7.23 11.97
N GLY A 355 25.59 -8.31 11.67
CA GLY A 355 25.73 -9.47 12.54
C GLY A 355 26.45 -9.15 13.86
N GLN A 356 27.41 -8.21 13.86
CA GLN A 356 28.17 -7.84 15.08
C GLN A 356 27.37 -7.00 16.07
N SER A 357 26.52 -6.09 15.58
CA SER A 357 25.67 -5.22 16.41
C SER A 357 24.71 -6.00 17.32
N SER A 358 24.54 -7.29 17.05
CA SER A 358 23.55 -8.16 17.67
C SER A 358 24.16 -9.22 18.62
N CYS A 359 25.48 -9.23 18.87
CA CYS A 359 26.12 -10.43 19.40
C CYS A 359 27.03 -10.29 20.63
N ASN A 360 26.64 -10.96 21.72
CA ASN A 360 27.53 -11.44 22.78
C ASN A 360 27.39 -12.95 23.09
N SER A 361 26.61 -13.72 22.32
CA SER A 361 26.38 -15.14 22.62
C SER A 361 26.13 -15.98 21.35
N ILE A 362 27.21 -16.35 20.64
CA ILE A 362 27.13 -17.29 19.48
C ILE A 362 27.44 -18.70 19.96
N GLN A 363 26.46 -19.37 20.53
CA GLN A 363 26.30 -20.82 20.44
C GLN A 363 24.79 -21.09 20.28
N ASN A 364 24.40 -21.66 19.13
CA ASN A 364 23.02 -21.95 18.67
C ASN A 364 22.13 -20.75 18.31
N ILE A 365 22.34 -20.17 17.11
CA ILE A 365 21.44 -19.20 16.47
C ILE A 365 21.06 -19.73 15.09
N GLU A 366 19.76 -19.96 14.85
CA GLU A 366 19.25 -20.44 13.55
C GLU A 366 18.99 -19.29 12.56
N HIS A 367 18.78 -18.03 13.01
CA HIS A 367 18.68 -16.82 12.17
C HIS A 367 18.93 -15.51 12.98
N LEU A 368 19.44 -14.45 12.32
CA LEU A 368 19.43 -13.04 12.77
C LEU A 368 18.13 -12.56 13.47
N LEU A 369 16.94 -12.98 13.04
CA LEU A 369 15.69 -12.62 13.72
C LEU A 369 15.57 -13.33 15.08
N SER A 370 16.09 -14.56 15.21
CA SER A 370 16.23 -15.30 16.48
C SER A 370 17.14 -14.58 17.46
N LEU A 371 18.09 -13.79 16.96
CA LEU A 371 19.05 -13.00 17.75
C LEU A 371 18.39 -11.75 18.32
N VAL A 372 17.59 -11.03 17.52
CA VAL A 372 16.72 -9.94 17.99
C VAL A 372 15.65 -10.49 18.95
N HIS A 373 15.11 -11.68 18.64
CA HIS A 373 14.21 -12.43 19.53
C HIS A 373 14.87 -12.86 20.84
N ARG A 374 16.20 -13.03 20.92
CA ARG A 374 16.88 -13.42 22.17
C ARG A 374 17.43 -12.23 22.95
N ALA A 375 17.86 -11.18 22.25
CA ALA A 375 18.40 -9.96 22.85
C ALA A 375 17.30 -9.00 23.36
N ALA A 376 16.14 -8.95 22.70
CA ALA A 376 15.02 -8.09 23.11
C ALA A 376 14.05 -8.76 24.12
N PHE A 377 14.19 -10.06 24.37
CA PHE A 377 13.19 -10.87 25.10
C PHE A 377 13.78 -11.77 26.19
N SER A 378 14.73 -11.28 26.99
CA SER A 378 15.17 -12.02 28.19
C SER A 378 14.02 -12.35 29.17
N SER A 379 12.86 -11.70 29.03
CA SER A 379 11.64 -11.94 29.80
C SER A 379 10.55 -12.79 29.10
N ILE A 380 10.79 -13.28 27.87
CA ILE A 380 9.78 -14.03 27.08
C ILE A 380 10.27 -15.42 26.62
N VAL A 381 11.56 -15.75 26.79
CA VAL A 381 12.14 -17.06 26.37
C VAL A 381 11.72 -18.25 27.25
N GLU A 382 10.90 -18.08 28.30
CA GLU A 382 10.26 -19.25 28.94
C GLU A 382 9.16 -19.92 28.08
N ILE A 383 8.86 -19.38 26.88
CA ILE A 383 7.75 -19.85 26.05
C ILE A 383 8.10 -21.06 25.14
N GLU A 384 9.37 -21.42 24.96
CA GLU A 384 9.74 -22.57 24.11
C GLU A 384 10.07 -23.88 24.86
N MET A 385 10.13 -23.88 26.20
CA MET A 385 10.54 -25.09 26.95
C MET A 385 9.53 -25.63 27.96
N ALA A 386 8.37 -25.00 28.17
CA ALA A 386 7.34 -25.53 29.08
C ALA A 386 6.12 -26.03 28.32
N GLY A 387 6.23 -27.24 27.76
CA GLY A 387 5.07 -27.99 27.30
C GLY A 387 4.10 -28.27 28.45
N LYS A 388 2.86 -27.77 28.34
CA LYS A 388 1.57 -28.43 28.68
C LYS A 388 0.45 -27.40 28.89
N ALA A 389 -0.49 -27.35 27.93
CA ALA A 389 -1.95 -27.13 28.09
C ALA A 389 -2.54 -26.92 26.67
N VAL A 390 -2.80 -28.00 25.92
CA VAL A 390 -4.14 -28.61 25.74
C VAL A 390 -5.19 -27.60 25.27
N LEU A 391 -5.21 -27.34 23.96
CA LEU A 391 -6.41 -27.44 23.13
C LEU A 391 -5.97 -28.07 21.81
N THR A 392 -6.42 -29.30 21.53
CA THR A 392 -6.05 -30.04 20.34
C THR A 392 -6.60 -29.35 19.08
N ILE A 393 -5.72 -29.13 18.09
CA ILE A 393 -5.95 -28.55 16.76
C ILE A 393 -7.21 -29.06 16.01
N LYS A 394 -7.78 -30.20 16.43
CA LYS A 394 -9.05 -30.73 15.92
C LYS A 394 -10.28 -29.88 16.26
N GLU A 395 -10.29 -29.17 17.39
CA GLU A 395 -11.47 -28.42 17.85
C GLU A 395 -11.55 -27.00 17.25
N LEU A 396 -10.39 -26.40 16.91
CA LEU A 396 -10.30 -25.09 16.25
C LEU A 396 -10.77 -25.12 14.79
N LYS A 397 -10.69 -26.27 14.10
CA LYS A 397 -11.19 -26.42 12.72
C LYS A 397 -12.72 -26.46 12.61
N SER A 398 -13.44 -26.59 13.73
CA SER A 398 -14.90 -26.68 13.76
C SER A 398 -15.62 -25.39 14.18
N MET A 399 -14.89 -24.31 14.51
CA MET A 399 -15.54 -23.04 14.84
C MET A 399 -15.75 -22.21 13.57
N PRO A 400 -16.97 -21.71 13.32
CA PRO A 400 -17.18 -20.76 12.23
C PRO A 400 -16.32 -19.53 12.51
N PHE A 401 -15.49 -19.17 11.53
CA PHE A 401 -14.67 -17.97 11.51
C PHE A 401 -15.57 -16.79 11.92
N ALA A 402 -15.38 -16.22 13.11
CA ALA A 402 -16.06 -14.98 13.45
C ALA A 402 -15.64 -13.95 12.40
N THR A 403 -16.61 -13.41 11.67
CA THR A 403 -16.32 -12.50 10.58
C THR A 403 -15.83 -11.18 11.16
N ARG A 404 -14.99 -10.43 10.43
CA ARG A 404 -14.51 -9.09 10.82
C ARG A 404 -15.63 -8.14 11.29
N LYS A 405 -16.88 -8.39 10.87
CA LYS A 405 -18.10 -7.68 11.31
C LYS A 405 -18.47 -7.90 12.78
N ASP A 406 -18.08 -9.03 13.38
CA ASP A 406 -18.49 -9.40 14.74
C ASP A 406 -17.63 -8.70 15.80
N LEU A 407 -16.36 -8.40 15.51
CA LEU A 407 -15.45 -7.65 16.41
C LEU A 407 -15.73 -6.15 16.44
N THR A 408 -16.18 -5.55 15.33
CA THR A 408 -16.61 -4.15 15.28
C THR A 408 -17.85 -3.85 16.13
N SER A 409 -18.50 -4.88 16.67
CA SER A 409 -19.68 -4.81 17.55
C SER A 409 -19.34 -5.05 19.04
N MET A 410 -18.07 -5.25 19.40
CA MET A 410 -17.67 -5.44 20.81
C MET A 410 -17.74 -4.11 21.57
N PRO A 411 -18.46 -4.05 22.72
CA PRO A 411 -18.53 -2.83 23.53
C PRO A 411 -17.17 -2.46 24.15
N CYS A 412 -16.93 -1.17 24.38
CA CYS A 412 -15.70 -0.69 25.01
C CYS A 412 -15.64 -0.99 26.51
N ALA A 413 -14.50 -0.75 27.17
CA ALA A 413 -14.32 -1.06 28.58
C ALA A 413 -15.37 -0.39 29.47
N THR A 414 -15.69 0.88 29.20
CA THR A 414 -16.72 1.63 29.93
C THR A 414 -18.09 0.97 29.76
N GLU A 415 -18.50 0.67 28.53
CA GLU A 415 -19.79 0.01 28.25
C GLU A 415 -19.87 -1.39 28.89
N LEU A 416 -18.77 -2.13 28.91
CA LEU A 416 -18.68 -3.42 29.57
C LEU A 416 -18.79 -3.27 31.10
N GLN A 417 -18.15 -2.28 31.70
CA GLN A 417 -18.31 -1.97 33.12
C GLN A 417 -19.75 -1.59 33.47
N GLU A 418 -20.40 -0.78 32.64
CA GLU A 418 -21.80 -0.41 32.78
C GLU A 418 -22.74 -1.61 32.66
N ALA A 419 -22.38 -2.60 31.84
CA ALA A 419 -23.08 -3.88 31.73
C ALA A 419 -22.79 -4.86 32.89
N GLY A 420 -21.94 -4.47 33.86
CA GLY A 420 -21.62 -5.26 35.05
C GLY A 420 -20.39 -6.16 34.93
N VAL A 421 -19.59 -6.00 33.87
CA VAL A 421 -18.29 -6.69 33.74
C VAL A 421 -17.25 -6.00 34.62
N LYS A 422 -16.54 -6.80 35.44
CA LYS A 422 -15.45 -6.33 36.28
C LYS A 422 -14.13 -6.62 35.60
N PHE A 423 -13.21 -5.66 35.65
CA PHE A 423 -11.85 -5.83 35.13
C PHE A 423 -10.88 -6.10 36.27
N LYS A 424 -9.94 -7.01 36.02
CA LYS A 424 -8.90 -7.39 36.99
C LYS A 424 -7.58 -7.61 36.26
N ILE A 425 -6.49 -7.21 36.90
CA ILE A 425 -5.14 -7.48 36.39
C ILE A 425 -4.80 -8.94 36.65
N LEU A 426 -4.32 -9.64 35.60
CA LEU A 426 -3.77 -10.98 35.74
C LEU A 426 -2.31 -10.88 36.24
N GLU A 427 -2.07 -11.20 37.51
CA GLU A 427 -0.73 -11.18 38.10
C GLU A 427 0.12 -12.38 37.63
N GLY A 428 1.40 -12.13 37.28
CA GLY A 428 2.35 -13.18 36.86
C GLY A 428 2.16 -13.71 35.44
N GLY A 429 1.29 -13.09 34.63
CA GLY A 429 1.10 -13.45 33.23
C GLY A 429 2.23 -12.92 32.36
N ASN A 430 3.21 -13.76 32.00
CA ASN A 430 4.29 -13.40 31.07
C ASN A 430 3.83 -13.31 29.59
N ASN A 431 2.54 -13.50 29.32
CA ASN A 431 1.99 -13.56 27.97
C ASN A 431 0.84 -12.56 27.78
N LEU A 432 1.05 -11.58 26.89
CA LEU A 432 0.13 -10.46 26.61
C LEU A 432 -1.25 -10.92 26.12
N ILE A 433 -1.31 -12.04 25.41
CA ILE A 433 -2.54 -12.56 24.79
C ILE A 433 -3.41 -13.43 25.74
N ASN A 434 -2.99 -13.61 27.01
CA ASN A 434 -3.68 -14.47 27.96
C ASN A 434 -4.84 -13.76 28.67
N ILE A 435 -5.87 -13.39 27.90
CA ILE A 435 -7.07 -12.72 28.39
C ILE A 435 -8.09 -13.78 28.79
N LYS A 436 -8.65 -13.67 30.00
CA LYS A 436 -9.66 -14.61 30.52
C LYS A 436 -10.95 -13.87 30.85
N PHE A 437 -12.08 -14.43 30.46
CA PHE A 437 -13.39 -13.94 30.88
C PHE A 437 -14.16 -15.04 31.60
N THR A 438 -14.32 -14.91 32.92
CA THR A 438 -15.03 -15.91 33.74
C THR A 438 -15.94 -15.21 34.74
N ASN A 439 -17.20 -15.63 34.82
CA ASN A 439 -18.20 -15.12 35.77
C ASN A 439 -18.35 -13.58 35.80
N GLY A 440 -18.29 -12.92 34.63
CA GLY A 440 -18.38 -11.47 34.53
C GLY A 440 -17.10 -10.74 34.95
N ILE A 441 -15.99 -11.45 35.16
CA ILE A 441 -14.68 -10.88 35.44
C ILE A 441 -13.79 -11.09 34.20
N MET A 442 -13.32 -9.99 33.63
CA MET A 442 -12.32 -9.98 32.58
C MET A 442 -10.94 -9.76 33.18
N GLU A 443 -10.11 -10.79 33.17
CA GLU A 443 -8.72 -10.75 33.60
C GLU A 443 -7.81 -10.46 32.40
N ILE A 444 -7.09 -9.34 32.43
CA ILE A 444 -6.20 -8.90 31.36
C ILE A 444 -4.77 -8.79 31.91
N PRO A 445 -3.75 -9.34 31.24
CA PRO A 445 -2.35 -9.14 31.61
C PRO A 445 -1.95 -7.66 31.52
N PRO A 446 -1.09 -7.15 32.42
CA PRO A 446 -0.66 -5.77 32.35
C PRO A 446 0.24 -5.54 31.12
N LEU A 447 -0.12 -4.57 30.28
CA LEU A 447 0.74 -4.06 29.21
C LEU A 447 1.48 -2.81 29.69
N PHE A 448 2.80 -2.83 29.56
CA PHE A 448 3.67 -1.68 29.84
C PHE A 448 3.89 -0.88 28.56
N ILE A 449 3.51 0.39 28.59
CA ILE A 449 3.60 1.28 27.42
C ILE A 449 4.83 2.18 27.59
N ARG A 450 5.65 2.18 26.54
CA ARG A 450 6.87 2.97 26.31
C ARG A 450 6.84 3.53 24.90
N ASP A 451 7.69 4.50 24.59
CA ASP A 451 7.77 5.16 23.28
C ASP A 451 7.93 4.18 22.09
N ILE A 452 8.58 3.02 22.30
CA ILE A 452 8.79 2.01 21.26
C ILE A 452 7.62 1.02 21.08
N THR A 453 6.62 1.05 21.96
CA THR A 453 5.57 0.00 22.04
C THR A 453 4.69 0.01 20.80
N GLU A 454 4.43 1.19 20.25
CA GLU A 454 3.68 1.37 19.01
C GLU A 454 4.36 0.66 17.83
N ALA A 455 5.60 1.07 17.56
CA ALA A 455 6.39 0.53 16.47
C ALA A 455 6.53 -0.98 16.63
N PHE A 456 6.77 -1.45 17.87
CA PHE A 456 6.84 -2.88 18.17
C PHE A 456 5.57 -3.65 17.80
N LEU A 457 4.39 -3.19 18.24
CA LEU A 457 3.11 -3.86 17.92
C LEU A 457 2.78 -3.80 16.43
N HIS A 458 3.03 -2.66 15.76
CA HIS A 458 2.82 -2.52 14.32
C HIS A 458 3.71 -3.46 13.50
N ASN A 459 4.99 -3.60 13.87
CA ASN A 459 5.91 -4.51 13.20
C ASN A 459 5.51 -5.99 13.43
N LEU A 460 4.99 -6.35 14.61
CA LEU A 460 4.47 -7.69 14.86
C LEU A 460 3.19 -8.00 14.08
N VAL A 461 2.25 -7.05 13.99
CA VAL A 461 1.05 -7.21 13.15
C VAL A 461 1.46 -7.37 11.70
N ALA A 462 2.37 -6.52 11.18
CA ALA A 462 2.90 -6.68 9.84
C ALA A 462 3.50 -8.08 9.63
N TYR A 463 4.34 -8.54 10.56
CA TYR A 463 4.94 -9.88 10.50
C TYR A 463 3.91 -11.01 10.43
N GLU A 464 2.83 -10.96 11.23
CA GLU A 464 1.76 -11.96 11.18
C GLU A 464 1.00 -11.95 9.85
N GLN A 465 0.75 -10.77 9.26
CA GLN A 465 0.06 -10.66 7.97
C GLN A 465 0.83 -11.30 6.80
N TYR A 466 2.17 -11.38 6.89
CA TYR A 466 3.01 -12.02 5.87
C TYR A 466 3.23 -13.51 6.10
N ASN A 467 2.99 -14.02 7.32
CA ASN A 467 3.23 -15.42 7.67
C ASN A 467 1.90 -16.19 7.76
N ARG A 468 1.39 -16.61 6.59
CA ARG A 468 0.04 -17.18 6.42
C ARG A 468 -0.27 -18.44 7.24
N ASP A 469 0.76 -19.13 7.75
CA ASP A 469 0.61 -20.37 8.53
C ASP A 469 0.68 -20.15 10.06
N LYS A 470 0.76 -18.90 10.54
CA LYS A 470 0.82 -18.59 11.97
C LYS A 470 -0.51 -18.06 12.52
N ASP A 471 -0.81 -18.42 13.77
CA ASP A 471 -1.93 -17.85 14.51
C ASP A 471 -1.79 -16.32 14.60
N LEU A 472 -2.86 -15.58 14.27
CA LEU A 472 -2.91 -14.11 14.25
C LEU A 472 -3.03 -13.48 15.65
N ARG A 473 -2.33 -14.04 16.64
CA ARG A 473 -2.59 -13.77 18.06
C ARG A 473 -2.30 -12.31 18.45
N VAL A 474 -1.27 -11.70 17.85
CA VAL A 474 -0.95 -10.29 18.09
C VAL A 474 -1.97 -9.39 17.38
N THR A 475 -2.36 -9.73 16.15
CA THR A 475 -3.39 -9.00 15.40
C THR A 475 -4.72 -9.03 16.14
N ASP A 476 -5.15 -10.21 16.61
CA ASP A 476 -6.38 -10.39 17.39
C ASP A 476 -6.32 -9.61 18.70
N TYR A 477 -5.17 -9.61 19.38
CA TYR A 477 -4.97 -8.81 20.58
C TYR A 477 -5.06 -7.31 20.31
N VAL A 478 -4.40 -6.81 19.26
CA VAL A 478 -4.44 -5.39 18.89
C VAL A 478 -5.87 -4.97 18.52
N MET A 479 -6.60 -5.81 17.78
CA MET A 479 -8.02 -5.57 17.44
C MET A 479 -8.91 -5.60 18.69
N PHE A 480 -8.68 -6.55 19.60
CA PHE A 480 -9.40 -6.62 20.87
C PHE A 480 -9.18 -5.35 21.72
N MET A 481 -7.92 -4.89 21.83
CA MET A 481 -7.58 -3.66 22.55
C MET A 481 -8.16 -2.41 21.88
N ASP A 482 -8.21 -2.37 20.54
CA ASP A 482 -8.88 -1.30 19.79
C ASP A 482 -10.38 -1.23 20.08
N CYS A 483 -11.06 -2.37 20.21
CA CYS A 483 -12.47 -2.37 20.61
C CYS A 483 -12.64 -1.94 22.07
N LEU A 484 -11.75 -2.42 22.96
CA LEU A 484 -11.84 -2.18 24.39
C LEU A 484 -11.53 -0.72 24.78
N ILE A 485 -10.64 -0.03 24.06
CA ILE A 485 -10.14 1.30 24.40
C ILE A 485 -10.60 2.32 23.34
N LYS A 486 -11.69 3.04 23.61
CA LYS A 486 -12.23 4.08 22.70
C LYS A 486 -12.01 5.51 23.22
N SER A 487 -11.75 5.65 24.52
CA SER A 487 -11.60 6.92 25.24
C SER A 487 -10.60 6.82 26.40
N PRO A 488 -10.13 7.94 26.96
CA PRO A 488 -9.29 7.94 28.17
C PRO A 488 -9.94 7.23 29.37
N LYS A 489 -11.27 7.33 29.50
CA LYS A 489 -12.04 6.68 30.56
C LYS A 489 -11.91 5.15 30.51
N ASP A 490 -11.78 4.58 29.31
CA ASP A 490 -11.59 3.14 29.12
C ASP A 490 -10.21 2.65 29.61
N VAL A 491 -9.23 3.55 29.68
CA VAL A 491 -7.88 3.28 30.20
C VAL A 491 -7.86 3.31 31.74
N GLU A 492 -8.64 4.20 32.35
CA GLU A 492 -8.76 4.36 33.81
C GLU A 492 -9.38 3.14 34.51
N ALA A 493 -10.00 2.24 33.76
CA ALA A 493 -10.60 0.96 34.19
C ALA A 493 -9.61 -0.06 34.82
N LYS A 494 -8.38 0.34 35.20
CA LYS A 494 -7.29 -0.47 35.78
C LYS A 494 -6.70 -1.54 34.85
N LEU A 495 -6.71 -1.29 33.55
CA LEU A 495 -6.22 -2.23 32.54
C LEU A 495 -4.73 -2.11 32.20
N LEU A 496 -4.10 -0.97 32.53
CA LEU A 496 -2.74 -0.64 32.11
C LEU A 496 -1.93 -0.07 33.28
N ARG A 497 -0.63 -0.38 33.34
CA ARG A 497 0.32 0.25 34.29
C ARG A 497 1.24 1.19 33.51
N GLN A 498 1.22 2.48 33.85
CA GLN A 498 2.16 3.44 33.29
C GLN A 498 3.58 3.14 33.79
N SER A 499 4.56 3.19 32.88
CA SER A 499 5.98 3.20 33.22
C SER A 499 6.65 4.25 32.35
N LEU A 500 6.88 5.42 32.96
CA LEU A 500 7.39 6.67 32.36
C LEU A 500 6.33 7.41 31.52
N GLY A 501 6.18 8.71 31.79
CA GLY A 501 5.00 9.51 31.44
C GLY A 501 4.71 9.66 29.96
N PHE A 502 3.63 9.02 29.50
CA PHE A 502 2.98 9.29 28.22
C PHE A 502 1.45 9.10 28.33
N ASP A 503 0.68 9.94 27.64
CA ASP A 503 -0.79 9.92 27.59
C ASP A 503 -1.28 9.04 26.42
N LEU A 504 -2.01 7.97 26.74
CA LEU A 504 -2.62 7.05 25.78
C LEU A 504 -3.64 7.74 24.86
N PHE A 505 -4.22 8.86 25.29
CA PHE A 505 -5.15 9.61 24.45
C PHE A 505 -4.45 10.18 23.20
N SER A 506 -3.21 10.64 23.34
CA SER A 506 -2.42 11.14 22.22
C SER A 506 -2.15 10.04 21.18
N TYR A 507 -1.83 8.83 21.66
CA TYR A 507 -1.58 7.63 20.84
C TYR A 507 -2.81 7.21 19.99
N TRP A 508 -3.99 7.09 20.61
CA TRP A 508 -5.20 6.68 19.88
C TRP A 508 -5.86 7.82 19.08
N SER A 509 -5.63 9.08 19.45
CA SER A 509 -6.10 10.26 18.69
C SER A 509 -5.34 10.45 17.38
N LEU A 510 -4.02 10.18 17.35
CA LEU A 510 -3.21 10.20 16.12
C LEU A 510 -3.73 9.23 15.05
N ARG A 511 -4.19 8.04 15.46
CA ARG A 511 -4.82 7.05 14.56
C ARG A 511 -6.14 7.55 13.95
N ARG A 512 -6.92 8.34 14.69
CA ARG A 512 -8.21 8.88 14.22
C ARG A 512 -8.02 10.01 13.19
N ALA A 513 -7.00 10.85 13.36
CA ALA A 513 -6.65 11.88 12.38
C ALA A 513 -6.17 11.29 11.04
N ALA A 514 -5.58 10.09 11.04
CA ALA A 514 -5.14 9.39 9.83
C ALA A 514 -6.26 8.62 9.10
N SER A 515 -7.44 8.46 9.70
CA SER A 515 -8.56 7.70 9.12
C SER A 515 -9.73 8.56 8.60
N THR A 516 -9.67 9.89 8.77
CA THR A 516 -10.71 10.84 8.29
C THR A 516 -10.40 11.51 6.94
N SER A 517 -9.34 11.12 6.21
CA SER A 517 -8.99 11.71 4.91
C SER A 517 -9.40 10.88 3.67
N SER A 518 -10.46 10.06 3.76
CA SER A 518 -11.00 9.36 2.59
C SER A 518 -12.52 9.10 2.63
N ALA A 519 -13.30 10.15 2.91
CA ALA A 519 -14.73 10.14 2.57
C ALA A 519 -15.25 11.58 2.41
N SER A 520 -15.03 12.18 1.24
CA SER A 520 -15.82 13.32 0.77
C SER A 520 -16.34 13.03 -0.63
N ASP A 521 -17.63 13.34 -0.78
CA ASP A 521 -18.45 13.42 -2.00
C ASP A 521 -19.12 12.17 -2.55
N ALA A 522 -20.39 12.00 -2.15
CA ALA A 522 -21.48 11.76 -3.10
C ALA A 522 -22.83 12.31 -2.59
N SER A 523 -23.35 13.29 -3.34
CA SER A 523 -24.76 13.63 -3.61
C SER A 523 -25.65 14.26 -2.52
N HIS A 524 -26.00 15.53 -2.79
CA HIS A 524 -27.28 16.14 -2.44
C HIS A 524 -28.43 15.50 -3.24
N GLY A 525 -29.58 15.29 -2.60
CA GLY A 525 -30.83 14.98 -3.30
C GLY A 525 -32.02 14.77 -2.36
N GLY A 526 -32.90 15.77 -2.29
CA GLY A 526 -34.36 15.60 -2.21
C GLY A 526 -34.99 15.09 -0.90
N VAL A 527 -35.64 16.01 -0.19
CA VAL A 527 -36.63 15.71 0.86
C VAL A 527 -37.89 15.11 0.24
N ALA A 528 -38.38 13.99 0.78
CA ALA A 528 -39.80 13.62 0.73
C ALA A 528 -40.20 12.96 2.05
N SER A 529 -41.11 13.64 2.75
CA SER A 529 -41.79 13.18 3.95
C SER A 529 -42.70 12.00 3.64
N ALA A 530 -42.67 10.95 4.45
CA ALA A 530 -43.76 9.99 4.55
C ALA A 530 -43.85 9.45 5.98
N GLU A 531 -45.05 9.58 6.53
CA GLU A 531 -45.46 9.15 7.86
C GLU A 531 -45.54 7.63 8.00
N LEU A 532 -45.30 7.18 9.24
CA LEU A 532 -45.83 5.98 9.92
C LEU A 532 -46.36 4.80 9.07
N GLU A 533 -45.67 3.66 9.18
CA GLU A 533 -46.32 2.37 9.45
C GLU A 533 -45.61 1.64 10.59
N VAL A 534 -46.31 1.52 11.72
CA VAL A 534 -45.97 0.63 12.84
C VAL A 534 -46.38 -0.78 12.44
N GLY A 535 -45.47 -1.50 11.79
CA GLY A 535 -45.60 -2.93 11.46
C GLY A 535 -44.93 -3.80 12.50
N GLY A 536 -45.70 -4.64 13.18
CA GLY A 536 -45.28 -5.41 14.34
C GLY A 536 -44.17 -6.43 14.07
N ASN A 537 -42.96 -6.13 14.55
CA ASN A 537 -41.96 -7.14 14.89
C ASN A 537 -41.87 -7.22 16.41
N SER A 538 -42.30 -8.34 17.01
CA SER A 538 -42.01 -8.58 18.41
C SER A 538 -40.51 -8.86 18.54
N HIS A 539 -39.72 -7.89 19.00
CA HIS A 539 -38.30 -8.09 19.31
C HIS A 539 -38.20 -9.15 20.41
N MET A 540 -37.84 -10.38 20.03
CA MET A 540 -37.68 -11.50 20.96
C MET A 540 -36.25 -11.49 21.46
N CYS A 541 -36.07 -11.41 22.77
CA CYS A 541 -34.76 -11.61 23.37
C CYS A 541 -34.33 -13.07 23.18
N PHE A 542 -33.02 -13.33 23.09
CA PHE A 542 -32.44 -14.68 23.03
C PHE A 542 -32.86 -15.60 24.19
N CYS A 543 -33.38 -15.04 25.30
CA CYS A 543 -33.99 -15.81 26.39
C CYS A 543 -35.42 -16.32 26.09
N GLY A 544 -35.96 -16.09 24.90
CA GLY A 544 -37.30 -16.51 24.48
C GLY A 544 -38.44 -15.60 24.95
N LEU A 545 -38.14 -14.46 25.58
CA LEU A 545 -39.15 -13.49 26.05
C LEU A 545 -39.14 -12.22 25.19
N LYS A 546 -40.32 -11.60 25.01
CA LYS A 546 -40.43 -10.30 24.31
C LYS A 546 -39.62 -9.23 25.03
N ALA A 547 -38.71 -8.59 24.32
CA ALA A 547 -37.90 -7.47 24.80
C ALA A 547 -38.81 -6.31 25.23
N ARG A 548 -38.42 -5.61 26.31
CA ARG A 548 -39.16 -4.45 26.82
C ARG A 548 -38.51 -3.17 26.34
N MET A 549 -39.34 -2.26 25.83
CA MET A 549 -38.92 -0.88 25.57
C MET A 549 -38.61 -0.18 26.90
N ARG A 550 -37.46 0.48 26.96
CA ARG A 550 -37.00 1.26 28.11
C ARG A 550 -36.50 2.61 27.63
N THR A 551 -36.53 3.60 28.51
CA THR A 551 -36.01 4.95 28.26
C THR A 551 -34.72 5.14 29.05
N SER A 552 -33.66 5.55 28.38
CA SER A 552 -32.37 5.83 28.98
C SER A 552 -32.43 7.10 29.84
N LYS A 553 -31.72 7.05 30.97
CA LYS A 553 -31.54 8.19 31.89
C LYS A 553 -30.07 8.61 31.98
N THR A 554 -29.23 8.15 31.07
CA THR A 554 -27.78 8.40 31.07
C THR A 554 -27.48 9.79 30.50
N GLU A 555 -26.43 10.44 31.02
CA GLU A 555 -25.96 11.77 30.60
C GLU A 555 -25.69 11.87 29.09
N GLY A 556 -25.11 10.83 28.47
CA GLY A 556 -24.86 10.80 27.03
C GLY A 556 -26.04 10.41 26.14
N ASN A 557 -27.16 9.93 26.70
CA ASN A 557 -28.34 9.47 25.94
C ASN A 557 -29.67 9.73 26.68
N PRO A 558 -29.92 10.94 27.22
CA PRO A 558 -31.07 11.17 28.08
C PRO A 558 -32.36 11.08 27.26
N GLY A 559 -33.30 10.25 27.71
CA GLY A 559 -34.59 10.10 27.05
C GLY A 559 -34.63 9.19 25.83
N ARG A 560 -33.48 8.71 25.31
CA ARG A 560 -33.46 7.76 24.18
C ARG A 560 -34.01 6.40 24.57
N ARG A 561 -34.85 5.82 23.71
CA ARG A 561 -35.48 4.53 23.94
C ARG A 561 -34.70 3.39 23.31
N PHE A 562 -34.71 2.23 23.98
CA PHE A 562 -34.09 1.00 23.52
C PHE A 562 -34.92 -0.22 23.92
N PHE A 563 -34.77 -1.33 23.19
CA PHE A 563 -35.28 -2.63 23.60
C PHE A 563 -34.23 -3.36 24.44
N GLY A 564 -34.63 -3.84 25.62
CA GLY A 564 -33.75 -4.59 26.52
C GLY A 564 -34.39 -5.87 27.05
N CYS A 565 -33.55 -6.81 27.49
CA CYS A 565 -34.01 -8.06 28.09
C CYS A 565 -34.90 -7.82 29.33
N PRO A 566 -36.09 -8.45 29.44
CA PRO A 566 -36.97 -8.28 30.60
C PRO A 566 -36.37 -8.80 31.91
N ARG A 567 -35.46 -9.78 31.84
CA ARG A 567 -34.83 -10.45 33.00
C ARG A 567 -33.50 -9.84 33.42
N PHE A 568 -33.11 -8.69 32.86
CA PHE A 568 -31.84 -8.03 33.14
C PHE A 568 -31.64 -7.68 34.63
N SER A 569 -32.72 -7.42 35.39
CA SER A 569 -32.64 -7.06 36.82
C SER A 569 -32.57 -8.23 37.81
N ASN A 570 -32.66 -9.50 37.36
CA ASN A 570 -32.67 -10.65 38.27
C ASN A 570 -31.33 -11.41 38.24
N SER A 571 -30.54 -11.19 39.30
CA SER A 571 -29.11 -11.50 39.47
C SER A 571 -28.74 -12.97 39.74
N SER A 572 -29.58 -13.95 39.38
CA SER A 572 -29.36 -15.34 39.84
C SER A 572 -29.70 -16.41 38.80
N SER A 573 -28.99 -16.45 37.66
CA SER A 573 -28.93 -17.68 36.83
C SER A 573 -27.75 -17.66 35.83
N ARG A 574 -26.86 -18.64 35.92
CA ARG A 574 -25.77 -18.83 34.95
C ARG A 574 -26.36 -19.42 33.66
N HIS A 575 -26.57 -18.63 32.61
CA HIS A 575 -26.66 -19.10 31.22
C HIS A 575 -26.42 -17.95 30.24
N LEU A 576 -25.64 -18.25 29.20
CA LEU A 576 -24.99 -17.37 28.21
C LEU A 576 -25.92 -16.54 27.27
N ALA A 577 -27.20 -16.36 27.56
CA ALA A 577 -28.16 -15.72 26.64
C ALA A 577 -28.82 -14.44 27.21
N ARG A 578 -28.04 -13.47 27.71
CA ARG A 578 -28.58 -12.28 28.41
C ARG A 578 -28.18 -10.90 27.87
N ASN A 579 -27.72 -10.77 26.63
CA ASN A 579 -27.22 -9.48 26.12
C ASN A 579 -28.02 -8.95 24.92
N PHE A 580 -29.37 -9.01 24.96
CA PHE A 580 -30.17 -8.35 23.91
C PHE A 580 -30.38 -6.88 24.28
N PHE A 581 -29.81 -5.99 23.45
CA PHE A 581 -29.90 -4.54 23.56
C PHE A 581 -29.93 -3.95 22.15
N GLU A 582 -30.91 -3.10 21.86
CA GLU A 582 -31.09 -2.46 20.54
C GLU A 582 -31.69 -1.07 20.70
N TRP A 583 -31.03 -0.03 20.18
CA TRP A 583 -31.53 1.35 20.22
C TRP A 583 -32.70 1.53 19.25
N ILE A 584 -33.76 2.21 19.70
CA ILE A 584 -34.95 2.54 18.89
C ILE A 584 -34.80 3.93 18.29
N ASP A 585 -34.45 4.89 19.15
CA ASP A 585 -34.27 6.27 18.70
C ASP A 585 -32.84 6.40 18.11
N PRO A 586 -32.64 7.10 16.98
CA PRO A 586 -31.31 7.31 16.41
C PRO A 586 -30.40 8.10 17.37
N PRO A 587 -29.07 8.02 17.21
CA PRO A 587 -28.14 8.86 17.97
C PRO A 587 -28.44 10.34 17.71
N PHE A 588 -28.11 11.20 18.69
CA PHE A 588 -28.28 12.64 18.52
C PHE A 588 -27.41 13.12 17.35
N SER A 589 -27.95 14.02 16.52
CA SER A 589 -27.13 14.72 15.52
C SER A 589 -26.05 15.56 16.22
N SER A 590 -24.93 15.85 15.56
CA SER A 590 -23.88 16.76 16.07
C SER A 590 -24.44 18.07 16.62
N ARG A 591 -25.40 18.69 15.90
CA ARG A 591 -26.10 19.89 16.38
C ARG A 591 -26.90 19.68 17.68
N GLY A 592 -27.43 18.47 17.88
CA GLY A 592 -28.13 18.08 19.10
C GLY A 592 -27.18 17.87 20.27
N GLU A 593 -26.00 17.31 20.03
CA GLU A 593 -24.92 17.20 21.02
C GLU A 593 -24.43 18.58 21.46
N ASP A 594 -24.26 19.53 20.52
CA ASP A 594 -23.88 20.91 20.81
C ASP A 594 -24.94 21.65 21.66
N ILE A 595 -26.23 21.42 21.37
CA ILE A 595 -27.34 22.00 22.14
C ILE A 595 -27.38 21.41 23.56
N ILE A 596 -27.18 20.10 23.71
CA ILE A 596 -27.15 19.43 25.02
C ILE A 596 -25.97 19.95 25.85
N ALA A 597 -24.77 20.01 25.27
CA ALA A 597 -23.60 20.58 25.93
C ALA A 597 -23.84 22.05 26.36
N SER A 598 -24.48 22.85 25.50
CA SER A 598 -24.86 24.23 25.84
C SER A 598 -25.88 24.31 26.98
N MET A 599 -26.81 23.36 27.06
CA MET A 599 -27.78 23.28 28.15
C MET A 599 -27.14 22.85 29.47
N GLU A 600 -26.23 21.87 29.44
CA GLU A 600 -25.48 21.42 30.62
C GLU A 600 -24.59 22.53 31.21
N GLU A 601 -23.96 23.34 30.35
CA GLU A 601 -23.17 24.48 30.78
C GLU A 601 -24.03 25.59 31.43
N LYS A 602 -25.25 25.80 30.91
CA LYS A 602 -26.24 26.69 31.54
C LYS A 602 -26.70 26.15 32.89
N ILE A 603 -26.92 24.84 33.02
CA ILE A 603 -27.28 24.21 34.29
C ILE A 603 -26.17 24.41 35.32
N LYS A 604 -24.91 24.10 35.00
CA LYS A 604 -23.77 24.35 35.89
C LYS A 604 -23.67 25.82 36.31
N THR A 605 -23.87 26.74 35.37
CA THR A 605 -23.86 28.18 35.67
C THR A 605 -24.98 28.57 36.63
N MET A 606 -26.17 28.00 36.47
CA MET A 606 -27.30 28.24 37.38
C MET A 606 -27.06 27.62 38.77
N GLU A 607 -26.49 26.42 38.85
CA GLU A 607 -26.14 25.78 40.13
C GLU A 607 -25.13 26.61 40.96
N VAL A 608 -24.13 27.22 40.29
CA VAL A 608 -23.19 28.14 40.95
C VAL A 608 -23.90 29.40 41.46
N LYS A 609 -24.84 29.97 40.68
CA LYS A 609 -25.62 31.13 41.11
C LYS A 609 -26.52 30.81 42.31
N ILE A 610 -27.16 29.63 42.31
CA ILE A 610 -27.99 29.17 43.43
C ILE A 610 -27.15 29.10 44.71
N LYS A 611 -25.97 28.46 44.67
CA LYS A 611 -25.07 28.39 45.84
C LYS A 611 -24.65 29.78 46.33
N SER A 612 -24.38 30.72 45.42
CA SER A 612 -24.03 32.09 45.79
C SER A 612 -25.19 32.79 46.50
N MET A 613 -26.42 32.63 46.00
CA MET A 613 -27.62 33.21 46.61
C MET A 613 -27.94 32.58 47.97
N GLU A 614 -27.73 31.28 48.14
CA GLU A 614 -27.89 30.59 49.42
C GLU A 614 -26.92 31.11 50.48
N GLU A 615 -25.67 31.40 50.10
CA GLU A 615 -24.67 31.97 51.01
C GLU A 615 -25.00 33.42 51.39
N GLU A 616 -25.47 34.24 50.43
CA GLU A 616 -25.96 35.59 50.70
C GLU A 616 -27.18 35.60 51.63
N MET A 617 -28.12 34.68 51.44
CA MET A 617 -29.27 34.52 52.34
C MET A 617 -28.82 34.17 53.77
N LYS A 618 -27.83 33.28 53.92
CA LYS A 618 -27.24 32.95 55.23
C LYS A 618 -26.64 34.16 55.94
N ILE A 619 -25.89 34.97 55.20
CA ILE A 619 -25.29 36.20 55.74
C ILE A 619 -26.39 37.20 56.16
N MET A 620 -27.48 37.27 55.39
CA MET A 620 -28.60 38.15 55.66
C MET A 620 -29.41 37.69 56.89
N ASP A 621 -29.62 36.39 57.05
CA ASP A 621 -30.25 35.79 58.23
C ASP A 621 -29.42 36.04 59.50
N GLU A 622 -28.09 35.89 59.42
CA GLU A 622 -27.21 36.16 60.55
C GLU A 622 -27.23 37.65 60.95
N LYS A 623 -27.24 38.56 59.96
CA LYS A 623 -27.41 40.01 60.21
C LYS A 623 -28.77 40.36 60.81
N MET A 624 -29.84 39.70 60.36
CA MET A 624 -31.17 39.87 60.95
C MET A 624 -31.24 39.36 62.39
N LYS A 625 -30.49 38.30 62.72
CA LYS A 625 -30.39 37.77 64.08
C LYS A 625 -29.66 38.76 65.01
N ILE A 626 -28.55 39.33 64.56
CA ILE A 626 -27.79 40.36 65.29
C ILE A 626 -28.65 41.62 65.50
N MET A 627 -29.34 42.13 64.48
CA MET A 627 -30.24 43.29 64.62
C MET A 627 -31.41 43.01 65.59
N LYS A 628 -31.90 41.78 65.68
CA LYS A 628 -32.96 41.42 66.64
C LYS A 628 -32.44 41.39 68.08
N GLU A 629 -31.19 40.96 68.29
CA GLU A 629 -30.53 40.97 69.61
C GLU A 629 -30.19 42.39 70.07
N GLU A 630 -29.95 43.34 69.15
CA GLU A 630 -29.74 44.76 69.47
C GLU A 630 -31.04 45.55 69.75
N LEU A 631 -32.21 45.00 69.39
CA LEU A 631 -33.53 45.62 69.59
C LEU A 631 -34.30 45.12 70.83
N THR A 632 -33.77 44.13 71.55
CA THR A 632 -34.27 43.61 72.84
C THR A 632 -33.35 44.03 73.97
#